data_AF-A0A7C7R756-F1
#
_entry.id   AF-A0A7C7R756-F1
#
_cell.length_a   1.000
_cell.length_b   1.000
_cell.length_c   1.000
_cell.angle_alpha   90.00
_cell.angle_beta   90.00
_cell.angle_gamma   90.00
#
_symmetry.space_group_name_H-M   'P 1'
#
loop_
_entity.id
_entity.type
_entity.pdbx_description
1 polymer ?
#
loop_
_entity_poly.entity_id
_entity_poly.type
_entity_poly.pdbx_seq_one_letter_code
_entity_poly.pdbx_strand_id
1 'polypeptide(L)'
;MTAFQANTSLAELNWQAMAYRAVEALGLTLAVFHNKRQANDLRRGVPTPVTVGQRLLVSTENNGTRLYRFDAAGRIVAEPVAANEELIPDTSTPVVLDGLVYGSSGRLVCLDLNDSLKTLWDSDQKDFTEYCTLVAGRGRLLVVTQAGKLCLLKGSRSGLERIGTASLFDDVAETDREVWSHPALVGTRLYIRNLLGLSCFLLN
;
A
#
# COMPACT_ATOMS: atom_id res chain seq x y z
N MET A 1 -17.33 -1.61 55.62
CA MET A 1 -16.03 -1.83 54.97
C MET A 1 -16.30 -2.21 53.54
N THR A 2 -16.02 -1.27 52.65
CA THR A 2 -16.42 -1.24 51.24
C THR A 2 -15.47 -2.10 50.41
N ALA A 3 -16.02 -2.99 49.58
CA ALA A 3 -15.29 -3.75 48.58
C ALA A 3 -14.92 -2.83 47.40
N PHE A 4 -13.63 -2.80 47.06
CA PHE A 4 -13.12 -2.12 45.88
C PHE A 4 -13.31 -3.06 44.67
N GLN A 5 -14.38 -2.86 43.90
CA GLN A 5 -14.48 -3.41 42.55
C GLN A 5 -13.89 -2.39 41.58
N ALA A 6 -12.70 -2.69 41.04
CA ALA A 6 -12.16 -1.95 39.91
C ALA A 6 -12.89 -2.38 38.64
N ASN A 7 -13.90 -1.60 38.28
CA ASN A 7 -14.61 -1.71 37.01
C ASN A 7 -13.93 -0.74 36.03
N THR A 8 -13.03 -1.23 35.19
CA THR A 8 -12.49 -0.47 34.06
C THR A 8 -12.96 -1.11 32.77
N SER A 9 -14.09 -0.62 32.26
CA SER A 9 -14.43 -0.74 30.84
C SER A 9 -13.37 0.01 30.05
N LEU A 10 -12.50 -0.71 29.34
CA LEU A 10 -11.65 -0.15 28.30
C LEU A 10 -12.57 0.35 27.18
N ALA A 11 -12.82 1.65 27.18
CA ALA A 11 -13.43 2.34 26.07
C ALA A 11 -12.62 2.05 24.81
N GLU A 12 -13.33 1.62 23.77
CA GLU A 12 -12.82 1.37 22.43
C GLU A 12 -12.00 2.56 21.94
N LEU A 13 -10.67 2.42 21.97
CA LEU A 13 -9.74 3.33 21.30
C LEU A 13 -10.05 3.26 19.81
N ASN A 14 -10.71 4.29 19.31
CA ASN A 14 -11.17 4.37 17.93
C ASN A 14 -9.98 4.58 16.97
N TRP A 15 -9.30 3.48 16.64
CA TRP A 15 -8.17 3.40 15.72
C TRP A 15 -8.46 4.02 14.35
N GLN A 16 -9.72 4.07 13.92
CA GLN A 16 -10.14 4.67 12.65
C GLN A 16 -9.90 6.19 12.63
N ALA A 17 -10.11 6.87 13.76
CA ALA A 17 -9.89 8.31 13.87
C ALA A 17 -8.40 8.67 13.89
N MET A 18 -7.54 7.79 14.40
CA MET A 18 -6.08 7.98 14.37
C MET A 18 -5.49 7.72 12.99
N ALA A 19 -5.99 6.70 12.27
CA ALA A 19 -5.61 6.44 10.88
C ALA A 19 -5.99 7.62 9.96
N TYR A 20 -7.21 8.18 10.13
CA TYR A 20 -7.68 9.32 9.34
C TYR A 20 -6.86 10.59 9.54
N ARG A 21 -6.41 10.87 10.77
CA ARG A 21 -5.58 12.06 11.07
C ARG A 21 -4.15 11.95 10.53
N ALA A 22 -3.61 10.73 10.43
CA ALA A 22 -2.29 10.50 9.83
C ALA A 22 -2.30 10.67 8.30
N VAL A 23 -3.42 10.30 7.66
CA VAL A 23 -3.72 10.43 6.22
C VAL A 23 -3.81 11.90 5.81
N GLU A 24 -4.57 12.71 6.54
CA GLU A 24 -4.72 14.15 6.27
C GLU A 24 -3.41 14.93 6.45
N ALA A 25 -2.59 14.58 7.44
CA ALA A 25 -1.33 15.28 7.72
C ALA A 25 -0.24 15.05 6.67
N LEU A 26 -0.36 14.00 5.86
CA LEU A 26 0.65 13.61 4.85
C LEU A 26 0.16 13.79 3.40
N GLY A 27 -1.10 14.17 3.18
CA GLY A 27 -1.70 14.20 1.84
C GLY A 27 -1.78 12.81 1.18
N LEU A 28 -1.66 11.75 1.98
CA LEU A 28 -1.74 10.36 1.54
C LEU A 28 -3.19 9.91 1.66
N THR A 29 -3.72 9.25 0.64
CA THR A 29 -5.04 8.65 0.71
C THR A 29 -4.94 7.23 1.27
N LEU A 30 -5.44 6.99 2.48
CA LEU A 30 -5.71 5.63 2.99
C LEU A 30 -7.22 5.53 3.20
N ALA A 31 -7.86 4.59 2.51
CA ALA A 31 -9.26 4.26 2.77
C ALA A 31 -9.34 2.86 3.35
N VAL A 32 -9.53 2.77 4.67
CA VAL A 32 -9.79 1.49 5.33
C VAL A 32 -11.26 1.14 5.13
N PHE A 33 -11.57 0.29 4.14
CA PHE A 33 -12.92 -0.24 3.95
C PHE A 33 -13.08 -1.56 4.71
N HIS A 34 -14.06 -1.61 5.63
CA HIS A 34 -14.61 -2.86 6.13
C HIS A 34 -15.85 -3.22 5.29
N ASN A 35 -15.72 -4.14 4.34
CA ASN A 35 -16.88 -4.68 3.62
C ASN A 35 -17.37 -5.96 4.33
N LYS A 36 -18.33 -5.81 5.25
CA LYS A 36 -19.16 -6.94 5.67
C LYS A 36 -20.30 -7.08 4.66
N ARG A 37 -20.17 -8.05 3.74
CA ARG A 37 -21.15 -8.56 2.75
C ARG A 37 -21.04 -7.98 1.33
N GLN A 38 -20.14 -8.57 0.53
CA GLN A 38 -20.43 -9.07 -0.83
C GLN A 38 -19.52 -10.29 -1.07
N ALA A 39 -19.91 -11.41 -0.48
CA ALA A 39 -19.16 -12.67 -0.53
C ALA A 39 -19.59 -13.46 -1.76
N ASN A 40 -18.73 -13.45 -2.78
CA ASN A 40 -18.44 -14.61 -3.63
C ASN A 40 -17.23 -14.40 -4.54
N ASP A 41 -16.74 -13.16 -4.70
CA ASP A 41 -15.65 -12.85 -5.64
C ASP A 41 -14.31 -12.46 -4.97
N LEU A 42 -14.28 -12.15 -3.67
CA LEU A 42 -13.08 -11.67 -2.96
C LEU A 42 -12.30 -12.81 -2.27
N ARG A 43 -11.97 -13.89 -2.99
CA ARG A 43 -11.38 -15.09 -2.34
C ARG A 43 -10.03 -14.85 -1.65
N ARG A 44 -9.30 -13.77 -1.98
CA ARG A 44 -8.15 -13.22 -1.22
C ARG A 44 -8.04 -11.72 -1.50
N GLY A 45 -8.32 -10.88 -0.50
CA GLY A 45 -8.27 -9.42 -0.62
C GLY A 45 -7.53 -8.83 0.57
N VAL A 46 -6.20 -8.78 0.49
CA VAL A 46 -5.33 -8.12 1.48
C VAL A 46 -5.01 -6.67 1.09
N PRO A 47 -4.80 -6.30 -0.20
CA PRO A 47 -4.51 -4.92 -0.57
C PRO A 47 -5.62 -3.97 -0.12
N THR A 48 -5.23 -2.82 0.43
CA THR A 48 -6.17 -1.79 0.88
C THR A 48 -6.69 -1.01 -0.34
N PRO A 49 -8.01 -0.82 -0.49
CA PRO A 49 -8.54 0.01 -1.57
C PRO A 49 -8.02 1.46 -1.51
N VAL A 50 -7.77 2.05 -2.67
CA VAL A 50 -7.22 3.42 -2.79
C VAL A 50 -8.25 4.33 -3.44
N THR A 51 -8.56 5.48 -2.83
CA THR A 51 -9.44 6.46 -3.50
C THR A 51 -8.68 7.25 -4.54
N VAL A 52 -9.31 7.44 -5.69
CA VAL A 52 -8.76 8.16 -6.84
C VAL A 52 -9.78 9.20 -7.29
N GLY A 53 -9.68 10.41 -6.76
CA GLY A 53 -10.75 11.40 -6.87
C GLY A 53 -12.05 10.81 -6.29
N GLN A 54 -13.12 10.79 -7.08
CA GLN A 54 -14.42 10.18 -6.70
C GLN A 54 -14.55 8.71 -7.14
N ARG A 55 -13.44 8.02 -7.32
CA ARG A 55 -13.40 6.61 -7.72
C ARG A 55 -12.66 5.78 -6.70
N LEU A 56 -12.83 4.47 -6.77
CA LEU A 56 -12.18 3.52 -5.87
C LEU A 56 -11.37 2.51 -6.67
N LEU A 57 -10.07 2.47 -6.46
CA LEU A 57 -9.18 1.45 -7.01
C LEU A 57 -9.13 0.27 -6.05
N VAL A 58 -9.41 -0.93 -6.55
CA VAL A 58 -9.41 -2.18 -5.81
C VAL A 58 -8.54 -3.19 -6.54
N SER A 59 -7.57 -3.77 -5.84
CA SER A 59 -6.64 -4.74 -6.41
C SER A 59 -6.63 -6.02 -5.58
N THR A 60 -6.62 -7.17 -6.26
CA THR A 60 -6.65 -8.49 -5.62
C THR A 60 -5.94 -9.50 -6.50
N GLU A 61 -5.29 -10.50 -5.90
CA GLU A 61 -4.60 -11.60 -6.60
C GLU A 61 -5.47 -12.25 -7.70
N ASN A 62 -6.74 -12.54 -7.40
CA ASN A 62 -7.57 -13.37 -8.30
C ASN A 62 -8.35 -12.58 -9.36
N ASN A 63 -8.55 -11.28 -9.18
CA ASN A 63 -9.47 -10.49 -10.03
C ASN A 63 -8.81 -9.22 -10.59
N GLY A 64 -7.48 -9.13 -10.49
CA GLY A 64 -6.70 -7.99 -10.98
C GLY A 64 -7.00 -6.69 -10.26
N THR A 65 -6.65 -5.60 -10.94
CA THR A 65 -6.83 -4.22 -10.50
C THR A 65 -8.01 -3.58 -11.22
N ARG A 66 -8.95 -3.05 -10.47
CA ARG A 66 -10.24 -2.56 -10.97
C ARG A 66 -10.52 -1.18 -10.41
N LEU A 67 -11.10 -0.31 -11.24
CA LEU A 67 -11.51 1.04 -10.84
C LEU A 67 -13.03 1.11 -10.83
N TYR A 68 -13.59 1.49 -9.69
CA TYR A 68 -15.02 1.58 -9.46
C TYR A 68 -15.47 3.03 -9.33
N ARG A 69 -16.74 3.27 -9.69
CA ARG A 69 -17.43 4.53 -9.43
C ARG A 69 -18.47 4.35 -8.34
N PHE A 70 -18.92 5.46 -7.79
CA PHE A 70 -20.07 5.49 -6.88
C PHE A 70 -21.31 5.99 -7.62
N ASP A 71 -22.49 5.53 -7.20
CA ASP A 71 -23.76 6.09 -7.61
C ASP A 71 -24.08 7.39 -6.84
N ALA A 72 -25.21 8.02 -7.17
CA ALA A 72 -25.65 9.26 -6.51
C ALA A 72 -25.92 9.11 -4.99
N ALA A 73 -26.06 7.87 -4.50
CA ALA A 73 -26.23 7.56 -3.08
C ALA A 73 -24.91 7.18 -2.39
N GLY A 74 -23.77 7.29 -3.09
CA GLY A 74 -22.45 6.96 -2.56
C GLY A 74 -22.17 5.46 -2.48
N ARG A 75 -22.95 4.62 -3.17
CA ARG A 75 -22.74 3.16 -3.20
C ARG A 75 -21.85 2.78 -4.38
N ILE A 76 -20.98 1.79 -4.20
CA ILE A 76 -20.15 1.26 -5.29
C ILE A 76 -21.06 0.66 -6.37
N VAL A 77 -20.87 1.09 -7.62
CA VAL A 77 -21.49 0.43 -8.77
C VAL A 77 -20.71 -0.86 -9.06
N ALA A 78 -21.42 -1.99 -9.12
CA ALA A 78 -20.79 -3.32 -9.22
C ALA A 78 -19.93 -3.52 -10.48
N GLU A 79 -20.28 -2.86 -11.59
CA GLU A 79 -19.50 -2.92 -12.83
C GLU A 79 -18.34 -1.91 -12.77
N PRO A 80 -17.07 -2.36 -12.83
CA PRO A 80 -15.93 -1.47 -12.85
C PRO A 80 -15.95 -0.58 -14.10
N VAL A 81 -15.42 0.64 -13.98
CA VAL A 81 -15.23 1.55 -15.13
C VAL A 81 -13.95 1.25 -15.91
N ALA A 82 -13.02 0.51 -15.30
CA ALA A 82 -11.79 0.03 -15.92
C ALA A 82 -11.27 -1.18 -15.13
N ALA A 83 -10.56 -2.07 -15.81
CA ALA A 83 -9.96 -3.25 -15.20
C ALA A 83 -8.61 -3.58 -15.88
N ASN A 84 -7.73 -4.21 -15.12
CA ASN A 84 -6.44 -4.70 -15.56
C ASN A 84 -6.18 -6.07 -14.91
N GLU A 85 -5.82 -7.06 -15.73
CA GLU A 85 -5.61 -8.45 -15.28
C GLU A 85 -4.14 -8.76 -14.96
N GLU A 86 -3.21 -7.85 -15.27
CA GLU A 86 -1.77 -8.06 -15.10
C GLU A 86 -1.28 -7.63 -13.70
N LEU A 87 -1.81 -6.53 -13.15
CA LEU A 87 -1.52 -6.11 -11.79
C LEU A 87 -2.42 -6.86 -10.79
N ILE A 88 -1.91 -8.00 -10.35
CA ILE A 88 -2.55 -8.93 -9.42
C ILE A 88 -1.76 -9.05 -8.10
N PRO A 89 -1.72 -8.00 -7.25
CA PRO A 89 -1.00 -8.07 -5.99
C PRO A 89 -1.66 -9.06 -5.02
N ASP A 90 -0.86 -9.90 -4.38
CA ASP A 90 -1.32 -10.78 -3.29
C ASP A 90 -1.58 -9.96 -2.02
N THR A 91 -0.56 -9.28 -1.51
CA THR A 91 -0.63 -8.54 -0.23
C THR A 91 -0.20 -7.08 -0.31
N SER A 92 0.50 -6.68 -1.37
CA SER A 92 0.98 -5.30 -1.53
C SER A 92 -0.15 -4.38 -1.99
N THR A 93 -0.30 -3.23 -1.33
CA THR A 93 -1.27 -2.21 -1.76
C THR A 93 -0.65 -1.35 -2.87
N PRO A 94 -1.25 -1.28 -4.08
CA PRO A 94 -0.82 -0.35 -5.10
C PRO A 94 -0.95 1.11 -4.64
N VAL A 95 -0.14 1.98 -5.19
CA VAL A 95 -0.14 3.41 -4.91
C VAL A 95 -0.43 4.21 -6.17
N VAL A 96 -1.06 5.37 -6.01
CA VAL A 96 -1.34 6.29 -7.12
C VAL A 96 -0.46 7.52 -7.00
N LEU A 97 0.20 7.88 -8.10
CA LEU A 97 1.10 9.02 -8.18
C LEU A 97 1.02 9.62 -9.59
N ASP A 98 0.70 10.91 -9.68
CA ASP A 98 0.71 11.68 -10.93
C ASP A 98 -0.08 11.04 -12.09
N GLY A 99 -1.25 10.45 -11.78
CA GLY A 99 -2.10 9.80 -12.78
C GLY A 99 -1.65 8.40 -13.19
N LEU A 100 -0.70 7.81 -12.46
CA LEU A 100 -0.20 6.46 -12.67
C LEU A 100 -0.47 5.60 -11.44
N VAL A 101 -0.72 4.31 -11.67
CA VAL A 101 -0.88 3.30 -10.62
C VAL A 101 0.37 2.45 -10.60
N TYR A 102 1.01 2.31 -9.43
CA TYR A 102 2.17 1.46 -9.24
C TYR A 102 1.84 0.34 -8.25
N GLY A 103 2.17 -0.90 -8.57
CA GLY A 103 1.94 -2.02 -7.65
C GLY A 103 2.99 -3.11 -7.78
N SER A 104 3.07 -3.97 -6.77
CA SER A 104 3.96 -5.13 -6.75
C SER A 104 3.15 -6.42 -6.94
N SER A 105 3.48 -7.17 -7.99
CA SER A 105 2.88 -8.47 -8.32
C SER A 105 3.95 -9.40 -8.93
N GLY A 106 4.96 -9.75 -8.12
CA GLY A 106 6.17 -10.47 -8.57
C GLY A 106 7.13 -9.63 -9.43
N ARG A 107 6.78 -8.36 -9.63
CA ARG A 107 7.54 -7.28 -10.28
C ARG A 107 6.83 -5.96 -9.95
N LEU A 108 7.48 -4.82 -10.18
CA LEU A 108 6.77 -3.53 -10.17
C LEU A 108 6.05 -3.35 -11.51
N VAL A 109 4.76 -3.05 -11.45
CA VAL A 109 3.91 -2.78 -12.62
C VAL A 109 3.41 -1.34 -12.56
N CYS A 110 3.31 -0.69 -13.73
CA CYS A 110 2.75 0.64 -13.88
C CYS A 110 1.55 0.62 -14.82
N LEU A 111 0.43 1.16 -14.37
CA LEU A 111 -0.78 1.33 -15.17
C LEU A 111 -1.06 2.82 -15.39
N ASP A 112 -1.65 3.14 -16.54
CA ASP A 112 -2.17 4.47 -16.81
C ASP A 112 -3.61 4.62 -16.32
N LEU A 113 -3.80 5.46 -15.31
CA LEU A 113 -5.11 5.73 -14.76
C LEU A 113 -6.01 6.52 -15.73
N ASN A 114 -5.41 7.24 -16.68
CA ASN A 114 -6.11 8.05 -17.67
C ASN A 114 -6.44 7.27 -18.94
N ASP A 115 -5.86 6.09 -19.12
CA ASP A 115 -6.10 5.19 -20.25
C ASP A 115 -6.63 3.84 -19.75
N SER A 116 -7.73 3.89 -18.99
CA SER A 116 -8.49 2.72 -18.54
C SER A 116 -7.67 1.61 -17.87
N LEU A 117 -6.68 1.98 -17.04
CA LEU A 117 -5.77 1.05 -16.36
C LEU A 117 -4.91 0.21 -17.31
N LYS A 118 -4.61 0.71 -18.51
CA LYS A 118 -3.67 0.06 -19.43
C LYS A 118 -2.29 -0.10 -18.79
N THR A 119 -1.71 -1.30 -18.89
CA THR A 119 -0.31 -1.51 -18.50
C THR A 119 0.61 -0.70 -19.42
N LEU A 120 1.44 0.14 -18.82
CA LEU A 120 2.49 0.86 -19.54
C LEU A 120 3.79 0.07 -19.58
N TRP A 121 4.13 -0.54 -18.44
CA TRP A 121 5.32 -1.36 -18.30
C TRP A 121 5.24 -2.20 -17.02
N ASP A 122 6.05 -3.24 -17.01
CA ASP A 122 6.49 -3.96 -15.82
C ASP A 122 8.02 -3.93 -15.73
N SER A 123 8.55 -3.96 -14.51
CA SER A 123 9.99 -3.80 -14.28
C SER A 123 10.74 -5.12 -14.43
N ASP A 124 11.88 -5.08 -15.11
CA ASP A 124 12.87 -6.14 -15.22
C ASP A 124 13.97 -6.07 -14.12
N GLN A 125 13.86 -5.11 -13.20
CA GLN A 125 14.85 -4.92 -12.15
C GLN A 125 14.75 -6.05 -11.12
N LYS A 126 15.83 -6.82 -10.98
CA LYS A 126 15.93 -7.99 -10.09
C LYS A 126 15.62 -7.71 -8.62
N ASP A 127 15.80 -6.47 -8.16
CA ASP A 127 15.49 -6.08 -6.78
C ASP A 127 13.98 -6.20 -6.46
N PHE A 128 13.12 -6.22 -7.48
CA PHE A 128 11.67 -6.12 -7.31
C PHE A 128 10.91 -7.38 -7.73
N THR A 129 11.58 -8.51 -7.87
CA THR A 129 10.93 -9.77 -8.29
C THR A 129 10.17 -10.47 -7.17
N GLU A 130 10.40 -10.06 -5.93
CA GLU A 130 9.74 -10.57 -4.73
C GLU A 130 8.74 -9.54 -4.16
N TYR A 131 8.19 -9.83 -2.98
CA TYR A 131 7.32 -8.91 -2.28
C TYR A 131 7.96 -7.53 -2.10
N CYS A 132 7.23 -6.48 -2.47
CA CYS A 132 7.61 -5.10 -2.24
C CYS A 132 6.45 -4.33 -1.61
N THR A 133 6.77 -3.42 -0.69
CA THR A 133 5.84 -2.39 -0.23
C THR A 133 6.14 -1.09 -0.93
N LEU A 134 5.09 -0.29 -1.18
CA LEU A 134 5.20 0.98 -1.89
C LEU A 134 4.58 2.09 -1.05
N VAL A 135 5.27 3.21 -0.96
CA VAL A 135 4.70 4.48 -0.51
C VAL A 135 4.96 5.51 -1.61
N ALA A 136 3.93 6.28 -1.98
CA ALA A 136 4.05 7.32 -3.00
C ALA A 136 3.86 8.70 -2.39
N GLY A 137 4.62 9.68 -2.85
CA GLY A 137 4.42 11.07 -2.47
C GLY A 137 5.45 12.00 -3.10
N ARG A 138 5.08 13.27 -3.28
CA ARG A 138 5.98 14.33 -3.80
C ARG A 138 6.72 13.95 -5.10
N GLY A 139 6.02 13.28 -6.03
CA GLY A 139 6.60 12.85 -7.32
C GLY A 139 7.64 11.72 -7.21
N ARG A 140 7.58 10.93 -6.13
CA ARG A 140 8.52 9.84 -5.83
C ARG A 140 7.80 8.61 -5.30
N LEU A 141 8.44 7.47 -5.48
CA LEU A 141 8.07 6.18 -4.90
C LEU A 141 9.17 5.77 -3.92
N LEU A 142 8.78 5.40 -2.71
CA LEU A 142 9.61 4.70 -1.76
C LEU A 142 9.21 3.24 -1.78
N VAL A 143 10.13 2.36 -2.14
CA VAL A 143 9.91 0.92 -2.24
C VAL A 143 10.75 0.23 -1.19
N VAL A 144 10.15 -0.65 -0.38
CA VAL A 144 10.90 -1.58 0.47
C VAL A 144 10.72 -2.98 -0.06
N THR A 145 11.83 -3.64 -0.39
CA THR A 145 11.84 -5.04 -0.83
C THR A 145 11.75 -5.97 0.37
N GLN A 146 11.30 -7.21 0.15
CA GLN A 146 11.32 -8.27 1.16
C GLN A 146 12.71 -8.44 1.79
N ALA A 147 13.79 -8.28 1.02
CA ALA A 147 15.17 -8.37 1.49
C ALA A 147 15.63 -7.15 2.33
N GLY A 148 14.74 -6.24 2.73
CA GLY A 148 15.08 -5.10 3.57
C GLY A 148 15.88 -4.01 2.86
N LYS A 149 15.78 -3.91 1.53
CA LYS A 149 16.36 -2.82 0.75
C LYS A 149 15.33 -1.71 0.58
N LEU A 150 15.70 -0.50 0.98
CA LEU A 150 14.94 0.72 0.75
C LEU A 150 15.40 1.35 -0.57
N CYS A 151 14.49 1.60 -1.49
CA CYS A 151 14.75 2.20 -2.79
C CYS A 151 13.89 3.45 -2.96
N LEU A 152 14.53 4.60 -3.19
CA LEU A 152 13.85 5.82 -3.62
C LEU A 152 13.88 5.89 -5.14
N LEU A 153 12.71 5.91 -5.76
CA LEU A 153 12.53 5.87 -7.20
C LEU A 153 11.73 7.07 -7.69
N LYS A 154 11.95 7.45 -8.94
CA LYS A 154 11.06 8.31 -9.71
C LYS A 154 10.39 7.46 -10.78
N GLY A 155 9.08 7.30 -10.67
CA GLY A 155 8.28 6.63 -11.68
C GLY A 155 7.86 7.58 -12.80
N SER A 156 7.70 7.03 -14.00
CA SER A 156 7.13 7.73 -15.14
C SER A 156 6.33 6.76 -16.02
N ARG A 157 5.73 7.27 -17.10
CA ARG A 157 5.08 6.47 -18.13
C ARG A 157 6.03 5.52 -18.87
N SER A 158 7.34 5.77 -18.83
CA SER A 158 8.35 5.00 -19.57
C SER A 158 9.22 4.11 -18.70
N GLY A 159 9.13 4.19 -17.36
CA GLY A 159 9.86 3.31 -16.46
C GLY A 159 10.12 3.89 -15.08
N LEU A 160 11.12 3.32 -14.42
CA LEU A 160 11.61 3.70 -13.09
C LEU A 160 13.04 4.21 -13.17
N GLU A 161 13.29 5.37 -12.59
CA GLU A 161 14.62 5.91 -12.35
C GLU A 161 14.97 5.74 -10.87
N ARG A 162 16.12 5.16 -10.55
CA ARG A 162 16.60 4.99 -9.18
C ARG A 162 17.36 6.23 -8.72
N ILE A 163 16.89 6.84 -7.64
CA ILE A 163 17.50 8.04 -7.06
C ILE A 163 18.48 7.68 -5.94
N GLY A 164 18.10 6.71 -5.10
CA GLY A 164 18.92 6.31 -3.97
C GLY A 164 18.48 4.98 -3.39
N THR A 165 19.38 4.35 -2.64
CA THR A 165 19.12 3.09 -1.95
C THR A 165 19.78 3.04 -0.60
N ALA A 166 19.18 2.32 0.34
CA ALA A 166 19.77 1.97 1.62
C ALA A 166 19.43 0.52 1.99
N SER A 167 20.34 -0.14 2.70
CA SER A 167 20.07 -1.43 3.35
C SER A 167 19.63 -1.15 4.78
N LEU A 168 18.50 -1.71 5.21
CA LEU A 168 17.94 -1.42 6.55
C LEU A 168 18.49 -2.35 7.64
N PHE A 169 18.87 -3.57 7.26
CA PHE A 169 19.23 -4.65 8.18
C PHE A 169 20.41 -5.45 7.59
N ASP A 170 21.54 -4.78 7.32
CA ASP A 170 22.77 -5.39 6.82
C ASP A 170 23.67 -5.95 7.92
N ASP A 171 23.33 -5.67 9.18
CA ASP A 171 23.97 -6.14 10.40
C ASP A 171 23.43 -7.48 10.91
N VAL A 172 22.43 -8.06 10.22
CA VAL A 172 21.77 -9.33 10.60
C VAL A 172 21.81 -10.35 9.46
N ALA A 173 21.64 -11.63 9.81
CA ALA A 173 21.60 -12.72 8.84
C ALA A 173 20.43 -12.56 7.86
N GLU A 174 20.60 -13.02 6.61
CA GLU A 174 19.56 -12.93 5.58
C GLU A 174 18.24 -13.60 6.00
N THR A 175 18.32 -14.70 6.74
CA THR A 175 17.17 -15.44 7.29
C THR A 175 16.31 -14.61 8.24
N ASP A 176 16.87 -13.56 8.84
CA ASP A 176 16.19 -12.73 9.84
C ASP A 176 15.86 -11.33 9.32
N ARG A 177 16.34 -10.97 8.12
CA ARG A 177 16.23 -9.62 7.57
C ARG A 177 14.86 -9.31 6.94
N GLU A 178 14.07 -10.35 6.67
CA GLU A 178 12.89 -10.23 5.82
C GLU A 178 11.86 -9.21 6.32
N VAL A 179 11.42 -8.35 5.41
CA VAL A 179 10.44 -7.29 5.66
C VAL A 179 9.14 -7.61 4.92
N TRP A 180 8.16 -8.06 5.69
CA TRP A 180 6.78 -8.29 5.23
C TRP A 180 5.81 -7.20 5.67
N SER A 181 6.27 -6.24 6.47
CA SER A 181 5.42 -5.16 6.98
C SER A 181 5.41 -3.95 6.05
N HIS A 182 4.25 -3.32 5.89
CA HIS A 182 4.18 -1.99 5.30
C HIS A 182 4.88 -0.96 6.21
N PRO A 183 5.78 -0.11 5.69
CA PRO A 183 6.45 0.90 6.49
C PRO A 183 5.50 2.05 6.87
N ALA A 184 5.79 2.74 7.97
CA ALA A 184 5.14 4.00 8.31
C ALA A 184 6.14 5.16 8.23
N LEU A 185 5.74 6.26 7.59
CA LEU A 185 6.53 7.48 7.48
C LEU A 185 5.92 8.57 8.37
N VAL A 186 6.73 9.17 9.24
CA VAL A 186 6.33 10.30 10.08
C VAL A 186 7.44 11.33 10.08
N GLY A 187 7.22 12.47 9.40
CA GLY A 187 8.25 13.49 9.21
C GLY A 187 9.47 12.92 8.49
N THR A 188 10.62 12.92 9.16
CA THR A 188 11.89 12.36 8.65
C THR A 188 12.16 10.95 9.17
N ARG A 189 11.17 10.24 9.72
CA ARG A 189 11.35 8.91 10.31
C ARG A 189 10.61 7.83 9.54
N LEU A 190 11.30 6.72 9.30
CA LEU A 190 10.76 5.49 8.75
C LEU A 190 10.66 4.44 9.85
N TYR A 191 9.45 3.99 10.14
CA TYR A 191 9.19 2.88 11.06
C TYR A 191 8.92 1.62 10.25
N ILE A 192 9.61 0.55 10.57
CA ILE A 192 9.51 -0.70 9.80
C ILE A 192 9.76 -1.91 10.69
N ARG A 193 8.99 -2.97 10.46
CA ARG A 193 9.02 -4.20 11.26
C ARG A 193 9.52 -5.37 10.43
N ASN A 194 10.50 -6.10 10.96
CA ASN A 194 10.89 -7.42 10.46
C ASN A 194 10.62 -8.48 11.53
N LEU A 195 11.19 -9.68 11.38
CA LEU A 195 11.05 -10.76 12.36
C LEU A 195 11.75 -10.46 13.69
N LEU A 196 12.77 -9.60 13.69
CA LEU A 196 13.56 -9.26 14.88
C LEU A 196 12.90 -8.18 15.74
N GLY A 197 12.16 -7.26 15.13
CA GLY A 197 11.49 -6.19 15.88
C GLY A 197 10.99 -5.03 15.04
N LEU A 198 10.65 -3.93 15.72
CA LEU A 198 10.28 -2.66 15.11
C LEU A 198 11.47 -1.70 15.20
N SER A 199 11.93 -1.20 14.06
CA SER A 199 13.05 -0.27 13.95
C SER A 199 12.58 1.10 13.46
N CYS A 200 13.30 2.15 13.87
CA CYS A 200 13.10 3.53 13.42
C CYS A 200 14.38 4.02 12.74
N PHE A 201 14.29 4.35 11.46
CA PHE A 201 15.39 4.93 10.68
C PHE A 201 15.16 6.43 10.48
N LEU A 202 16.23 7.21 10.49
CA LEU A 202 16.19 8.62 10.14
C LEU A 202 16.47 8.78 8.64
N LEU A 203 15.58 9.47 7.95
CA LEU A 203 15.69 9.83 6.55
C LEU A 203 16.27 11.24 6.48
N ASN A 204 17.54 11.35 6.09
CA ASN A 204 18.27 12.61 5.94
C ASN A 204 18.27 13.07 4.48
#